data_AF-A0A4D6LBF2-F1
#
_entry.id   AF-A0A4D6LBF2-F1
#
_cell.length_a   1.000
_cell.length_b   1.000
_cell.length_c   1.000
_cell.angle_alpha   90.00
_cell.angle_beta   90.00
_cell.angle_gamma   90.00
#
_symmetry.space_group_name_H-M   'P 1'
#
loop_
_entity.id
_entity.type
_entity.pdbx_description
1 polymer ?
#
loop_
_entity_poly.entity_id
_entity_poly.type
_entity_poly.pdbx_seq_one_letter_code
_entity_poly.pdbx_strand_id
1 'polypeptide(L)'
;MKMKSMSLMMMFVLVVVSIGMEKEGPLRMAEGACSEILSHGGCVVSKCTSDCVARHPGMHGNGKCDKTSSCVCTYWCTPPESD
;
A
#
# COMPACT_ATOMS: atom_id res chain seq x y z
N MET A 1 -3.14 51.49 2.56
CA MET A 1 -2.27 50.29 2.66
C MET A 1 -3.10 49.07 3.05
N LYS A 2 -3.63 48.32 2.07
CA LYS A 2 -4.48 47.14 2.29
C LYS A 2 -3.95 45.90 1.53
N MET A 3 -2.64 45.86 1.28
CA MET A 3 -1.97 44.76 0.57
C MET A 3 -1.39 43.68 1.52
N LYS A 4 -1.25 43.99 2.83
CA LYS A 4 -0.61 43.09 3.80
C LYS A 4 -1.48 41.90 4.25
N SER A 5 -2.79 42.09 4.35
CA SER A 5 -3.70 41.05 4.88
C SER A 5 -3.92 39.91 3.88
N MET A 6 -3.99 40.23 2.59
CA MET A 6 -4.20 39.25 1.53
C MET A 6 -2.97 38.34 1.32
N SER A 7 -1.78 38.88 1.60
CA SER A 7 -0.51 38.14 1.49
C SER A 7 -0.36 37.02 2.51
N LEU A 8 -0.90 37.19 3.73
CA LEU A 8 -0.83 36.19 4.79
C LEU A 8 -1.72 34.98 4.47
N MET A 9 -2.94 35.22 3.98
CA MET A 9 -3.86 34.14 3.62
C MET A 9 -3.32 33.27 2.47
N MET A 10 -2.70 33.89 1.46
CA MET A 10 -2.02 33.16 0.38
C MET A 10 -0.91 32.24 0.90
N MET A 11 -0.10 32.70 1.86
CA MET A 11 0.97 31.88 2.45
C MET A 11 0.42 30.66 3.20
N PHE A 12 -0.68 30.81 3.95
CA PHE A 12 -1.30 29.69 4.63
C PHE A 12 -1.88 28.65 3.66
N VAL A 13 -2.53 29.09 2.57
CA VAL A 13 -3.06 28.17 1.55
C VAL A 13 -1.94 27.38 0.88
N LEU A 14 -0.81 28.02 0.55
CA LEU A 14 0.34 27.33 -0.05
C LEU A 14 0.92 26.25 0.88
N VAL A 15 1.03 26.53 2.18
CA VAL A 15 1.54 25.55 3.16
C VAL A 15 0.62 24.33 3.28
N VAL A 16 -0.70 24.52 3.31
CA VAL A 16 -1.65 23.40 3.40
C VAL A 16 -1.65 22.55 2.11
N VAL A 17 -1.49 23.17 0.94
CA VAL A 17 -1.38 22.44 -0.34
C VAL A 17 -0.07 21.63 -0.42
N SER A 18 1.04 22.15 0.12
CA SER A 18 2.31 21.40 0.14
C SER A 18 2.25 20.14 1.03
N ILE A 19 1.55 20.19 2.17
CA ILE A 19 1.39 19.03 3.08
C ILE A 19 0.38 18.01 2.50
N GLY A 20 -0.47 18.43 1.56
CA GLY A 20 -1.38 17.53 0.84
C GLY A 20 -0.73 16.75 -0.30
N MET A 21 0.43 17.18 -0.79
CA MET A 21 1.13 16.60 -1.95
C MET A 21 2.29 15.66 -1.59
N GLU A 22 2.39 15.24 -0.32
CA GLU A 22 3.34 14.22 0.13
C GLU A 22 2.76 12.79 0.11
N LYS A 23 1.61 12.60 -0.54
CA LYS A 23 1.07 11.26 -0.86
C LYS A 23 1.60 10.65 -2.16
N GLU A 24 2.36 11.42 -2.94
CA GLU A 24 2.90 11.00 -4.24
C GLU A 24 4.38 11.39 -4.31
N GLY A 25 5.15 10.96 -3.31
CA GLY A 25 6.60 11.07 -3.37
C GLY A 25 7.16 10.32 -4.60
N PRO A 26 8.26 10.79 -5.19
CA PRO A 26 8.90 10.12 -6.31
C PRO A 26 9.13 8.66 -5.94
N LEU A 27 8.67 7.74 -6.80
CA LEU A 27 8.85 6.28 -6.78
C LEU A 27 10.17 5.87 -6.12
N ARG A 28 10.21 5.86 -4.79
CA ARG A 28 11.27 5.20 -4.06
C ARG A 28 10.86 3.76 -4.11
N MET A 29 11.65 2.95 -4.81
CA MET A 29 11.58 1.50 -4.83
C MET A 29 11.75 0.98 -3.40
N ALA A 30 10.71 1.12 -2.58
CA ALA A 30 10.58 0.41 -1.34
C ALA A 30 10.15 -1.00 -1.74
N GLU A 31 10.85 -2.02 -1.24
CA GLU A 31 10.28 -3.36 -1.12
C GLU A 31 8.83 -3.19 -0.62
N GLY A 32 7.88 -3.61 -1.46
CA GLY A 32 6.46 -3.37 -1.24
C GLY A 32 5.80 -4.60 -0.67
N ALA A 33 4.75 -4.40 0.12
CA ALA A 33 3.83 -5.49 0.42
C ALA A 33 2.85 -5.65 -0.76
N CYS A 34 3.02 -6.70 -1.54
CA CYS A 34 2.03 -7.15 -2.53
C CYS A 34 0.92 -7.95 -1.83
N SER A 35 -0.28 -7.96 -2.41
CA SER A 35 -1.36 -8.81 -1.94
C SER A 35 -2.15 -9.40 -3.10
N GLU A 36 -2.51 -10.68 -2.98
CA GLU A 36 -3.35 -11.40 -3.94
C GLU A 36 -4.40 -12.26 -3.23
N ILE A 37 -5.43 -12.68 -3.97
CA ILE A 37 -6.46 -13.60 -3.46
C ILE A 37 -6.16 -14.99 -4.03
N LEU A 38 -5.88 -15.95 -3.15
CA LEU A 38 -5.56 -17.34 -3.55
C LEU A 38 -6.81 -18.22 -3.71
N SER A 39 -7.89 -17.91 -2.99
CA SER A 39 -9.16 -18.65 -3.07
C SER A 39 -10.32 -17.77 -2.63
N HIS A 40 -11.48 -17.96 -3.26
CA HIS A 40 -12.74 -17.29 -2.92
C HIS A 40 -13.67 -18.29 -2.20
N GLY A 41 -13.47 -18.49 -0.90
CA GLY A 41 -14.27 -19.40 -0.06
C GLY A 41 -13.46 -20.55 0.55
N GLY A 42 -14.01 -21.14 1.62
CA GLY A 42 -13.42 -22.29 2.31
C GLY A 42 -12.07 -21.99 2.97
N CYS A 43 -11.85 -20.75 3.40
CA CYS A 43 -10.56 -20.33 3.91
C CYS A 43 -10.28 -20.94 5.28
N VAL A 44 -9.16 -21.67 5.34
CA VAL A 44 -8.57 -22.16 6.57
C VAL A 44 -7.25 -21.43 6.74
N VAL A 45 -7.10 -20.64 7.81
CA VAL A 45 -5.97 -19.71 7.98
C VAL A 45 -4.62 -20.42 7.81
N SER A 46 -4.41 -21.57 8.45
CA SER A 46 -3.16 -22.32 8.34
C SER A 46 -2.83 -22.74 6.90
N LYS A 47 -3.84 -23.21 6.17
CA LYS A 47 -3.71 -23.57 4.75
C LYS A 47 -3.46 -22.32 3.89
N CYS A 48 -4.15 -21.23 4.17
CA CYS A 48 -3.97 -19.96 3.47
C CYS A 48 -2.54 -19.43 3.63
N THR A 49 -1.97 -19.50 4.84
CA THR A 49 -0.58 -19.14 5.08
C THR A 49 0.39 -20.09 4.36
N SER A 50 0.19 -21.41 4.44
CA SER A 50 1.06 -22.37 3.74
C SER A 50 1.02 -22.20 2.23
N ASP A 51 -0.16 -22.00 1.66
CA ASP A 51 -0.36 -21.81 0.22
C ASP A 51 0.29 -20.49 -0.23
N CYS A 52 0.21 -19.43 0.59
CA CYS A 52 0.87 -18.16 0.33
C CYS A 52 2.40 -18.28 0.30
N VAL A 53 3.00 -18.97 1.28
CA VAL A 53 4.45 -19.22 1.32
C VAL A 53 4.89 -20.14 0.18
N ALA A 54 4.10 -21.15 -0.17
CA ALA A 54 4.39 -22.07 -1.27
C ALA A 54 4.30 -21.40 -2.65
N ARG A 55 3.38 -20.44 -2.81
CA ARG A 55 3.21 -19.68 -4.06
C ARG A 55 4.35 -18.69 -4.28
N HIS A 56 4.89 -18.12 -3.20
CA HIS A 56 5.95 -17.11 -3.21
C HIS A 56 7.21 -17.61 -2.49
N PRO A 57 7.89 -18.65 -3.03
CA PRO A 57 9.05 -19.22 -2.38
C PRO A 57 10.18 -18.19 -2.26
N GLY A 58 10.78 -18.10 -1.08
CA GLY A 58 11.87 -17.15 -0.79
C GLY A 58 11.41 -15.74 -0.45
N MET A 59 10.12 -15.42 -0.58
CA MET A 59 9.53 -14.17 -0.13
C MET A 59 8.88 -14.37 1.24
N HIS A 60 8.92 -13.34 2.10
CA HIS A 60 8.22 -13.41 3.37
C HIS A 60 6.72 -13.16 3.12
N GLY A 61 5.96 -14.24 3.04
CA GLY A 61 4.51 -14.24 2.78
C GLY A 61 3.69 -14.63 4.00
N ASN A 62 2.49 -14.06 4.12
CA ASN A 62 1.50 -14.44 5.11
C ASN A 62 0.09 -14.47 4.51
N GLY A 63 -0.65 -15.53 4.78
CA GLY A 63 -2.04 -15.69 4.38
C GLY A 63 -3.02 -15.36 5.51
N LYS A 64 -4.14 -14.72 5.19
CA LYS A 64 -5.25 -14.45 6.11
C LYS A 64 -6.58 -14.73 5.45
N CYS A 65 -7.58 -15.09 6.27
CA CYS A 65 -8.95 -15.20 5.80
C CYS A 65 -9.68 -13.86 5.95
N ASP A 66 -10.28 -13.38 4.86
CA ASP A 66 -11.18 -12.23 4.87
C ASP A 66 -12.60 -12.62 5.34
N LYS A 67 -13.45 -11.63 5.64
CA LYS A 67 -14.86 -11.78 6.01
C LYS A 67 -15.67 -12.57 4.99
N THR A 68 -15.29 -12.54 3.72
CA THR A 68 -15.92 -13.34 2.64
C THR A 68 -15.47 -14.80 2.63
N SER A 69 -14.69 -15.25 3.63
CA SER A 69 -14.01 -16.55 3.62
C SER A 69 -13.03 -16.70 2.45
N SER A 70 -12.53 -15.59 1.89
CA SER A 70 -11.48 -15.60 0.87
C SER A 70 -10.10 -15.67 1.53
N CYS A 71 -9.16 -16.38 0.90
CA CYS A 71 -7.76 -16.40 1.34
C CYS A 71 -7.01 -15.26 0.66
N VAL A 72 -6.55 -14.30 1.46
CA VAL A 72 -5.74 -13.16 1.03
C VAL A 72 -4.29 -13.43 1.43
N CYS A 73 -3.41 -13.53 0.45
CA CYS A 73 -1.98 -13.69 0.63
C CYS A 73 -1.31 -12.32 0.50
N THR A 74 -0.53 -11.93 1.50
CA THR A 74 0.29 -10.72 1.47
C THR A 74 1.75 -11.12 1.55
N TYR A 75 2.59 -10.63 0.65
CA TYR A 75 4.00 -11.01 0.55
C TYR A 75 4.87 -9.82 0.17
N TRP A 76 6.14 -9.88 0.55
CA TRP A 76 7.11 -8.88 0.12
C TRP A 76 7.49 -9.12 -1.33
N CYS A 77 7.33 -8.09 -2.15
CA CYS A 77 7.64 -8.11 -3.57
C CYS A 77 8.52 -6.91 -3.93
N THR A 78 9.41 -7.11 -4.89
CA THR A 78 10.00 -6.00 -5.63
C THR A 78 8.98 -5.61 -6.70
N PRO A 79 8.51 -4.34 -6.75
CA PRO A 79 7.63 -3.93 -7.85
C PRO A 79 8.37 -4.14 -9.18
N PRO A 80 7.67 -4.53 -10.26
CA PRO A 80 8.30 -4.66 -11.57
C PRO A 80 8.94 -3.31 -11.94
N GLU A 81 10.21 -3.33 -12.36
CA GLU A 81 10.85 -2.16 -12.95
C GLU A 81 10.00 -1.72 -14.15
N SER A 82 9.35 -0.57 -14.02
CA SER A 82 8.70 0.11 -15.12
C SER A 82 9.78 0.76 -15.97
N ASP A 83 10.23 0.04 -17.00
CA ASP A 83 11.07 0.54 -18.10
C ASP A 83 10.33 1.58 -18.94
#